data_AF-A0A7C8HUC2-F1
#
_entry.id   AF-A0A7C8HUC2-F1
#
_cell.length_a   1.000
_cell.length_b   1.000
_cell.length_c   1.000
_cell.angle_alpha   90.00
_cell.angle_beta   90.00
_cell.angle_gamma   90.00
#
_symmetry.space_group_name_H-M   'P 1'
#
loop_
_entity.id
_entity.type
_entity.pdbx_description
1 polymer ?
#
loop_
_entity_poly.entity_id
_entity_poly.type
_entity_poly.pdbx_seq_one_letter_code
_entity_poly.pdbx_strand_id
1 'polypeptide(L)'
;MYYEITPDGAGFLPTETARMDVDGLYIGSMSIVYYLTGSAGSLLINGTATLSPLSVLKQAPILGTPKTLHIIQRHEEETTAAEAVKKLLKRDYPSIEIIHESTAADALLLLENGTFTSDSIQIAQAEFSIITPPEREQRISINCLNNLFPPLKLLDVHVDLQFNGEVYLRMPTLQLSQQEMKELAEATPRPEPYEAALTIGLCMGLFDIAPRFSNLTSNPET
;
A
#
# COMPACT_ATOMS: atom_id res chain seq x y z
N MET A 1 1.90 -2.97 21.55
CA MET A 1 1.01 -3.52 20.50
C MET A 1 1.62 -3.26 19.14
N TYR A 2 1.32 -4.09 18.13
CA TYR A 2 1.84 -3.90 16.76
C TYR A 2 0.71 -3.50 15.81
N TYR A 3 0.94 -2.49 14.98
CA TYR A 3 -0.07 -2.03 14.02
C TYR A 3 0.12 -2.76 12.68
N GLU A 4 -0.90 -3.45 12.21
CA GLU A 4 -0.87 -4.11 10.91
C GLU A 4 -0.89 -3.06 9.78
N ILE A 5 -0.02 -3.27 8.79
CA ILE A 5 0.04 -2.54 7.52
C ILE A 5 -0.43 -3.46 6.39
N THR A 6 -1.58 -3.12 5.80
CA THR A 6 -2.16 -3.94 4.72
C THR A 6 -1.39 -3.76 3.41
N PRO A 7 -1.58 -4.64 2.41
CA PRO A 7 -1.04 -4.44 1.07
C PRO A 7 -1.37 -3.05 0.51
N ASP A 8 -0.37 -2.47 -0.16
CA ASP A 8 -0.30 -1.10 -0.69
C ASP A 8 -0.50 0.02 0.35
N GLY A 9 -0.42 -0.34 1.63
CA GLY A 9 -0.45 0.57 2.77
C GLY A 9 0.94 0.91 3.30
N ALA A 10 0.99 1.90 4.20
CA ALA A 10 2.17 2.28 4.93
C ALA A 10 1.90 2.66 6.38
N GLY A 11 2.91 2.48 7.22
CA GLY A 11 2.95 3.03 8.58
C GLY A 11 4.22 3.84 8.81
N PHE A 12 4.09 4.95 9.51
CA PHE A 12 5.19 5.83 9.90
C PHE A 12 5.40 5.76 11.42
N LEU A 13 6.67 5.62 11.83
CA LEU A 13 7.13 5.67 13.21
C LEU A 13 8.05 6.90 13.37
N PRO A 14 7.61 7.97 14.06
CA PRO A 14 8.45 9.14 14.33
C PRO A 14 9.64 8.81 15.25
N THR A 15 10.75 9.53 15.07
CA THR A 15 11.96 9.39 15.90
C THR A 15 11.76 9.87 17.35
N GLU A 16 10.93 10.90 17.56
CA GLU A 16 10.65 11.44 18.89
C GLU A 16 9.53 10.61 19.56
N THR A 17 9.94 9.55 20.26
CA THR A 17 9.13 8.45 20.81
C THR A 17 8.35 8.76 22.09
N ALA A 18 8.24 10.02 22.53
CA ALA A 18 7.77 10.32 23.90
C ALA A 18 6.31 9.90 24.21
N ARG A 19 5.52 9.38 23.26
CA ARG A 19 4.10 9.03 23.44
C ARG A 19 3.56 7.89 22.58
N MET A 20 4.41 6.95 22.15
CA MET A 20 3.94 5.87 21.27
C MET A 20 3.56 4.64 22.09
N ASP A 21 2.26 4.34 22.21
CA ASP A 21 1.74 3.09 22.80
C ASP A 21 1.87 1.89 21.83
N VAL A 22 2.86 1.92 20.94
CA VAL A 22 3.07 0.96 19.84
C VAL A 22 4.49 0.42 19.89
N ASP A 23 4.61 -0.91 19.86
CA ASP A 23 5.89 -1.62 19.90
C ASP A 23 6.51 -1.73 18.49
N GLY A 24 5.72 -1.46 17.45
CA GLY A 24 6.16 -1.56 16.06
C GLY A 24 5.03 -1.67 15.03
N LEU A 25 5.45 -1.92 13.79
CA LEU A 25 4.57 -2.18 12.64
C LEU A 25 4.69 -3.63 12.19
N TYR A 26 3.58 -4.22 11.78
CA TYR A 26 3.48 -5.60 11.34
C TYR A 26 3.01 -5.70 9.90
N ILE A 27 3.66 -6.55 9.11
CA ILE A 27 3.20 -6.99 7.80
C ILE A 27 3.01 -8.51 7.84
N GLY A 28 1.77 -8.97 7.72
CA GLY A 28 1.46 -10.41 7.76
C GLY A 28 1.56 -11.15 6.44
N SER A 29 1.64 -10.41 5.34
CA SER A 29 1.90 -10.96 4.01
C SER A 29 2.66 -9.92 3.20
N MET A 30 3.86 -10.28 2.74
CA MET A 30 4.71 -9.41 1.92
C MET A 30 5.13 -10.05 0.61
N SER A 31 5.01 -9.26 -0.47
CA SER A 31 5.67 -9.47 -1.76
C SER A 31 6.97 -8.67 -1.80
N ILE A 32 6.86 -7.37 -1.55
CA ILE A 32 7.96 -6.41 -1.49
C ILE A 32 7.68 -5.37 -0.42
N VAL A 33 8.65 -5.12 0.44
CA VAL A 33 8.57 -4.12 1.50
C VAL A 33 9.58 -3.02 1.20
N TYR A 34 9.14 -1.77 1.27
CA TYR A 34 10.02 -0.61 1.24
C TYR A 34 10.08 -0.02 2.64
N TYR A 35 11.24 -0.15 3.28
CA TYR A 35 11.52 0.45 4.57
C TYR A 35 12.45 1.64 4.38
N LEU A 36 11.92 2.84 4.57
CA LEU A 36 12.68 4.08 4.43
C LEU A 36 12.95 4.69 5.81
N THR A 37 14.16 5.20 6.01
CA THR A 37 14.54 5.92 7.23
C THR A 37 14.91 7.36 6.91
N GLY A 38 14.74 8.25 7.88
CA GLY A 38 15.23 9.62 7.77
C GLY A 38 15.44 10.31 9.11
N SER A 39 15.51 11.63 9.08
CA SER A 39 15.69 12.45 10.29
C SER A 39 14.43 12.55 11.16
N ALA A 40 13.24 12.39 10.57
CA ALA A 40 11.97 12.51 11.27
C ALA A 40 11.43 11.18 11.81
N GLY A 41 11.88 10.04 11.26
CA GLY A 41 11.35 8.72 11.61
C GLY A 41 11.66 7.66 10.57
N SER A 42 10.89 6.59 10.64
CA SER A 42 10.93 5.47 9.71
C SER A 42 9.57 5.20 9.11
N LEU A 43 9.53 4.83 7.84
CA LEU A 43 8.33 4.52 7.07
C LEU A 43 8.43 3.10 6.56
N LEU A 44 7.43 2.27 6.86
CA LEU A 44 7.30 0.92 6.33
C LEU A 44 6.15 0.89 5.33
N ILE A 45 6.43 0.49 4.09
CA ILE A 45 5.44 0.37 3.01
C ILE A 45 5.33 -1.10 2.62
N ASN A 46 4.13 -1.67 2.72
CA ASN A 46 3.84 -3.01 2.22
C ASN A 46 3.43 -2.91 0.75
N GLY A 47 4.38 -3.11 -0.17
CA GLY A 47 4.14 -2.94 -1.60
C GLY A 47 3.68 -4.23 -2.29
N THR A 48 2.82 -4.06 -3.27
CA THR A 48 2.51 -5.10 -4.27
C THR A 48 3.16 -4.78 -5.62
N ALA A 49 3.08 -5.72 -6.57
CA ALA A 49 3.54 -5.50 -7.95
C ALA A 49 2.78 -4.37 -8.67
N THR A 50 1.57 -4.03 -8.22
CA THR A 50 0.75 -2.95 -8.79
C THR A 50 1.07 -1.57 -8.20
N LEU A 51 1.83 -1.50 -7.10
CA LEU A 51 2.17 -0.24 -6.48
C LEU A 51 3.11 0.59 -7.37
N SER A 52 2.70 1.81 -7.69
CA SER A 52 3.51 2.70 -8.52
C SER A 52 4.80 3.12 -7.79
N PRO A 53 5.98 2.99 -8.45
CA PRO A 53 7.26 3.44 -7.89
C PRO A 53 7.28 4.92 -7.50
N LEU A 54 6.51 5.75 -8.20
CA LEU A 54 6.40 7.17 -7.89
C LEU A 54 5.60 7.41 -6.61
N SER A 55 4.63 6.57 -6.29
CA SER A 55 3.86 6.67 -5.04
C SER A 55 4.74 6.43 -3.82
N VAL A 56 5.70 5.50 -3.93
CA VAL A 56 6.74 5.26 -2.91
C VAL A 56 7.63 6.50 -2.76
N LEU A 57 8.14 7.04 -3.88
CA LEU A 57 8.98 8.25 -3.89
C LEU A 57 8.26 9.45 -3.23
N LYS A 58 6.97 9.63 -3.51
CA LYS A 58 6.16 10.73 -2.96
C LYS A 58 6.02 10.68 -1.43
N GLN A 59 6.29 9.54 -0.78
CA GLN A 59 6.27 9.46 0.68
C GLN A 59 7.57 9.96 1.30
N ALA A 60 8.70 9.95 0.58
CA ALA A 60 10.01 10.30 1.12
C ALA A 60 10.08 11.64 1.90
N PRO A 61 9.35 12.71 1.51
CA PRO A 61 9.34 13.96 2.28
C PRO A 61 8.88 13.83 3.74
N ILE A 62 8.06 12.83 4.10
CA ILE A 62 7.61 12.62 5.49
C ILE A 62 8.78 12.30 6.43
N LEU A 63 9.88 11.79 5.89
CA LEU A 63 11.06 11.36 6.63
C LEU A 63 11.98 12.53 7.01
N GLY A 64 11.64 13.75 6.62
CA GLY A 64 12.54 14.91 6.71
C GLY A 64 13.69 14.76 5.72
N THR A 65 14.86 14.34 6.20
CA THR A 65 16.01 13.99 5.34
C THR A 65 16.10 12.48 5.20
N PRO A 66 15.71 11.88 4.06
CA PRO A 66 15.86 10.45 3.83
C PRO A 66 17.33 10.00 3.90
N LYS A 67 17.58 8.87 4.56
CA LYS A 67 18.93 8.33 4.81
C LYS A 67 19.11 6.98 4.16
N THR A 68 18.22 6.03 4.46
CA THR A 68 18.31 4.67 3.91
C THR A 68 16.99 4.23 3.31
N LEU A 69 17.08 3.36 2.31
CA LEU A 69 16.00 2.56 1.77
C LEU A 69 16.42 1.10 1.84
N HIS A 70 15.71 0.30 2.63
CA HIS A 70 15.78 -1.15 2.57
C HIS A 70 14.62 -1.64 1.71
N ILE A 71 14.96 -2.42 0.71
CA ILE A 71 14.00 -3.15 -0.12
C ILE A 71 14.11 -4.60 0.28
N ILE A 72 13.04 -5.17 0.81
CA ILE A 72 12.98 -6.57 1.24
C ILE A 72 11.95 -7.25 0.36
N GLN A 73 12.38 -8.18 -0.48
CA GLN A 73 11.53 -8.79 -1.50
C GLN A 73 11.51 -10.31 -1.33
N ARG A 74 10.34 -10.92 -1.49
CA ARG A 74 10.21 -12.37 -1.48
C ARG A 74 10.84 -12.95 -2.75
N HIS A 75 11.70 -13.97 -2.62
CA HIS A 75 12.42 -14.58 -3.76
C HIS A 75 11.48 -15.03 -4.89
N GLU A 76 10.31 -15.56 -4.52
CA GLU A 76 9.32 -16.09 -5.47
C GLU A 76 8.55 -14.99 -6.20
N GLU A 77 8.63 -13.75 -5.71
CA GLU A 77 7.92 -12.59 -6.22
C GLU A 77 8.89 -11.49 -6.66
N GLU A 78 10.09 -11.86 -7.12
CA GLU A 78 11.05 -10.91 -7.67
C GLU A 78 10.45 -10.20 -8.89
N THR A 79 10.36 -8.87 -8.80
CA THR A 79 9.76 -7.98 -9.78
C THR A 79 10.71 -6.84 -10.14
N THR A 80 10.48 -6.19 -11.28
CA THR A 80 11.24 -4.99 -11.68
C THR A 80 10.81 -3.73 -10.92
N ALA A 81 9.77 -3.80 -10.07
CA ALA A 81 9.25 -2.66 -9.31
C ALA A 81 10.31 -2.07 -8.36
N ALA A 82 11.10 -2.94 -7.71
CA ALA A 82 12.23 -2.54 -6.88
C ALA A 82 13.21 -1.64 -7.66
N GLU A 83 13.59 -2.03 -8.88
CA GLU A 83 14.55 -1.27 -9.70
C GLU A 83 14.02 0.11 -10.09
N ALA A 84 12.73 0.24 -10.36
CA ALA A 84 12.12 1.53 -10.66
C ALA A 84 12.14 2.46 -9.43
N VAL A 85 11.82 1.93 -8.24
CA VAL A 85 11.91 2.68 -6.97
C VAL A 85 13.35 3.12 -6.69
N LYS A 86 14.33 2.21 -6.83
CA LYS A 86 15.76 2.52 -6.65
C LYS A 86 16.21 3.67 -7.53
N LYS A 87 15.83 3.65 -8.82
CA LYS A 87 16.20 4.69 -9.78
C LYS A 87 15.61 6.05 -9.40
N LEU A 88 14.32 6.09 -9.04
CA LEU A 88 13.64 7.32 -8.65
C LEU A 88 14.23 7.91 -7.36
N LEU A 89 14.44 7.09 -6.33
CA LEU A 89 15.00 7.56 -5.07
C LEU A 89 16.47 8.01 -5.21
N LYS A 90 17.30 7.31 -5.99
CA LYS A 90 18.68 7.77 -6.27
C LYS A 90 18.73 9.07 -7.06
N ARG A 91 17.74 9.32 -7.93
CA ARG A 91 17.65 10.56 -8.71
C ARG A 91 17.35 11.76 -7.79
N ASP A 92 16.37 11.61 -6.90
CA ASP A 92 15.86 12.72 -6.08
C ASP A 92 16.60 12.87 -4.74
N TYR A 93 17.18 11.78 -4.23
CA TYR A 93 17.98 11.74 -3.00
C TYR A 93 19.31 11.02 -3.25
N PRO A 94 20.30 11.66 -3.92
CA PRO A 94 21.54 10.99 -4.34
C PRO A 94 22.39 10.40 -3.21
N SER A 95 22.22 10.89 -1.98
CA SER A 95 22.92 10.41 -0.79
C SER A 95 22.23 9.25 -0.09
N ILE A 96 21.07 8.79 -0.57
CA ILE A 96 20.34 7.69 0.05
C ILE A 96 21.11 6.38 -0.10
N GLU A 97 21.35 5.70 1.02
CA GLU A 97 21.87 4.34 1.00
C GLU A 97 20.74 3.37 0.64
N ILE A 98 20.98 2.50 -0.35
CA ILE A 98 19.99 1.52 -0.79
C ILE A 98 20.50 0.13 -0.51
N ILE A 99 19.77 -0.60 0.33
CA ILE A 99 20.01 -2.00 0.67
C ILE A 99 18.88 -2.82 0.04
N HIS A 100 19.24 -3.88 -0.68
CA HIS A 100 18.26 -4.79 -1.27
C HIS A 100 18.52 -6.20 -0.76
N GLU A 101 17.48 -6.80 -0.20
CA GLU A 101 17.50 -8.14 0.38
C GLU A 101 16.41 -8.98 -0.27
N SER A 102 16.80 -10.17 -0.76
CA SER A 102 15.85 -11.20 -1.17
C SER A 102 15.66 -12.15 0.02
N THR A 103 14.42 -12.45 0.38
CA THR A 103 14.07 -13.26 1.57
C THR A 103 13.01 -14.31 1.26
N ALA A 104 12.95 -15.38 2.06
CA ALA A 104 11.88 -16.38 1.99
C ALA A 104 10.77 -16.11 3.02
N ALA A 105 10.87 -15.01 3.77
CA ALA A 105 9.89 -14.64 4.77
C ALA A 105 8.58 -14.16 4.14
N ASP A 106 7.45 -14.61 4.69
CA ASP A 106 6.12 -14.16 4.30
C ASP A 106 5.63 -12.95 5.13
N ALA A 107 6.23 -12.74 6.30
CA ALA A 107 5.83 -11.70 7.25
C ALA A 107 7.06 -10.98 7.81
N LEU A 108 6.85 -9.75 8.24
CA LEU A 108 7.89 -8.87 8.76
C LEU A 108 7.36 -8.01 9.90
N LEU A 109 8.20 -7.81 10.90
CA LEU A 109 7.94 -6.93 12.02
C LEU A 109 9.00 -5.84 12.07
N LEU A 110 8.59 -4.58 12.06
CA LEU A 110 9.45 -3.43 12.34
C LEU A 110 9.24 -3.02 13.79
N LEU A 111 10.27 -3.08 14.61
CA LEU A 111 10.23 -2.67 16.01
C LEU A 111 10.37 -1.15 16.17
N GLU A 112 9.92 -0.62 17.31
CA GLU A 112 10.01 0.81 17.66
C GLU A 112 11.43 1.40 17.54
N ASN A 113 12.46 0.57 17.75
CA ASN A 113 13.86 0.97 17.69
C ASN A 113 14.39 1.02 16.24
N GLY A 114 13.54 0.81 15.24
CA GLY A 114 13.86 0.84 13.82
C GLY A 114 14.54 -0.42 13.29
N THR A 115 14.58 -1.51 14.06
CA THR A 115 15.08 -2.82 13.59
C THR A 115 13.95 -3.68 13.06
N PHE A 116 14.23 -4.51 12.05
CA PHE A 116 13.26 -5.46 11.52
C PHE A 116 13.61 -6.89 11.91
N THR A 117 12.59 -7.75 11.99
CA THR A 117 12.72 -9.18 12.22
C THR A 117 11.73 -9.96 11.34
N SER A 118 12.20 -11.07 10.82
CA SER A 118 11.41 -12.08 10.10
C SER A 118 11.43 -13.43 10.83
N ASP A 119 11.90 -13.44 12.09
CA ASP A 119 11.94 -14.64 12.92
C ASP A 119 10.52 -15.13 13.22
N SER A 120 10.24 -16.38 12.88
CA SER A 120 8.89 -16.95 12.98
C SER A 120 8.37 -17.05 14.42
N ILE A 121 9.26 -17.20 15.41
CA ILE A 121 8.88 -17.26 16.82
C ILE A 121 8.45 -15.86 17.28
N GLN A 122 9.24 -14.84 16.96
CA GLN A 122 8.91 -13.45 17.28
C GLN A 122 7.64 -12.98 16.56
N ILE A 123 7.46 -13.35 15.29
CA ILE A 123 6.23 -13.06 14.54
C ILE A 123 5.03 -13.71 15.21
N ALA A 124 5.09 -15.02 15.50
CA ALA A 124 3.98 -15.72 16.15
C ALA A 124 3.63 -15.13 17.53
N GLN A 125 4.62 -14.62 18.27
CA GLN A 125 4.37 -13.91 19.53
C GLN A 125 3.73 -12.54 19.32
N ALA A 126 4.18 -11.79 18.31
CA ALA A 126 3.63 -10.50 17.97
C ALA A 126 2.17 -10.59 17.50
N GLU A 127 1.78 -11.69 16.86
CA GLU A 127 0.42 -11.92 16.36
C GLU A 127 -0.67 -11.79 17.43
N PHE A 128 -0.38 -12.15 18.68
CA PHE A 128 -1.31 -12.00 19.80
C PHE A 128 -1.55 -10.54 20.22
N SER A 129 -0.73 -9.61 19.73
CA SER A 129 -0.75 -8.19 20.08
C SER A 129 -0.94 -7.28 18.87
N ILE A 130 -1.42 -7.83 17.75
CA ILE A 130 -1.72 -7.06 16.55
C ILE A 130 -3.01 -6.28 16.74
N ILE A 131 -2.95 -4.99 16.37
CA ILE A 131 -4.11 -4.16 16.10
C ILE A 131 -4.30 -4.14 14.59
N THR A 132 -5.45 -4.61 14.15
CA THR A 132 -5.84 -4.56 12.74
C THR A 132 -6.44 -3.19 12.39
N PRO A 133 -6.23 -2.69 11.17
CA PRO A 133 -6.83 -1.43 10.75
C PRO A 133 -8.37 -1.57 10.69
N PRO A 134 -9.13 -0.53 11.06
CA PRO A 134 -10.57 -0.49 10.86
C PRO A 134 -10.93 -0.76 9.40
N GLU A 135 -11.98 -1.56 9.18
CA GLU A 135 -12.48 -1.90 7.83
C GLU A 135 -11.39 -2.45 6.89
N ARG A 136 -10.47 -3.26 7.44
CA ARG A 136 -9.29 -3.84 6.77
C ARG A 136 -9.54 -4.25 5.31
N GLU A 137 -10.55 -5.10 5.07
CA GLU A 137 -10.85 -5.61 3.72
C GLU A 137 -11.31 -4.51 2.76
N GLN A 138 -12.04 -3.51 3.27
CA GLN A 138 -12.51 -2.38 2.48
C GLN A 138 -11.35 -1.49 2.07
N ARG A 139 -10.43 -1.23 3.00
CA ARG A 139 -9.19 -0.49 2.75
C ARG A 139 -8.31 -1.18 1.72
N ILE A 140 -8.10 -2.50 1.86
CA ILE A 140 -7.36 -3.31 0.87
C ILE A 140 -7.98 -3.16 -0.52
N SER A 141 -9.31 -3.26 -0.60
CA SER A 141 -10.02 -3.15 -1.87
C SER A 141 -9.87 -1.76 -2.51
N ILE A 142 -9.96 -0.68 -1.73
CA ILE A 142 -9.74 0.69 -2.23
C ILE A 142 -8.31 0.88 -2.71
N ASN A 143 -7.32 0.41 -1.95
CA ASN A 143 -5.90 0.51 -2.33
C ASN A 143 -5.63 -0.24 -3.63
N CYS A 144 -6.15 -1.46 -3.74
CA CYS A 144 -6.05 -2.25 -4.94
C CYS A 144 -6.65 -1.50 -6.13
N LEU A 145 -7.89 -1.01 -6.03
CA LEU A 145 -8.55 -0.25 -7.11
C LEU A 145 -7.80 1.03 -7.50
N ASN A 146 -7.27 1.77 -6.53
CA ASN A 146 -6.48 2.98 -6.78
C ASN A 146 -5.14 2.69 -7.48
N ASN A 147 -4.53 1.52 -7.23
CA ASN A 147 -3.30 1.10 -7.90
C ASN A 147 -3.55 0.31 -9.19
N LEU A 148 -4.76 -0.23 -9.40
CA LEU A 148 -5.17 -0.89 -10.64
C LEU A 148 -5.13 0.08 -11.82
N PHE A 149 -5.57 1.32 -11.60
CA PHE A 149 -5.65 2.36 -12.62
C PHE A 149 -4.68 3.48 -12.27
N PRO A 150 -3.37 3.34 -12.57
CA PRO A 150 -2.44 4.44 -12.38
C PRO A 150 -2.99 5.66 -13.14
N PRO A 151 -3.32 6.77 -12.47
CA PRO A 151 -3.98 7.88 -13.11
C PRO A 151 -3.06 8.53 -14.13
N LEU A 152 -3.62 8.84 -15.30
CA LEU A 152 -2.99 9.71 -16.30
C LEU A 152 -2.74 11.13 -15.76
N LYS A 153 -3.39 11.49 -14.64
CA LYS A 153 -3.24 12.78 -13.94
C LYS A 153 -2.53 12.55 -12.60
N LEU A 154 -1.22 12.79 -12.60
CA LEU A 154 -0.28 12.53 -11.50
C LEU A 154 -0.40 13.44 -10.26
N LEU A 155 -1.61 13.73 -9.79
CA LEU A 155 -1.76 14.56 -8.58
C LEU A 155 -1.87 13.72 -7.29
N ASP A 156 -2.60 12.60 -7.28
CA ASP A 156 -3.05 11.98 -6.02
C ASP A 156 -2.80 10.47 -5.83
N VAL A 157 -1.86 9.84 -6.56
CA VAL A 157 -1.42 8.48 -6.19
C VAL A 157 -0.52 8.56 -4.98
N HIS A 158 -1.08 8.25 -3.83
CA HIS A 158 -0.34 8.07 -2.59
C HIS A 158 -0.51 6.63 -2.15
N VAL A 159 0.60 6.01 -1.76
CA VAL A 159 0.57 4.89 -0.81
C VAL A 159 -0.36 5.28 0.33
N ASP A 160 -1.28 4.39 0.70
CA ASP A 160 -2.23 4.65 1.79
C ASP A 160 -1.46 4.70 3.11
N LEU A 161 -1.20 5.91 3.63
CA LEU A 161 -0.60 6.07 4.94
C LEU A 161 -1.66 5.73 5.98
N GLN A 162 -1.55 4.54 6.57
CA GLN A 162 -2.53 3.99 7.51
C GLN A 162 -2.26 4.46 8.92
N PHE A 163 -1.00 4.56 9.31
CA PHE A 163 -0.59 4.90 10.67
C PHE A 163 0.48 5.99 10.65
N ASN A 164 0.33 7.01 11.48
CA ASN A 164 1.23 8.17 11.51
C ASN A 164 2.14 8.24 12.76
N GLY A 165 2.16 7.20 13.58
CA GLY A 165 2.88 7.17 14.84
C GLY A 165 1.98 7.29 16.07
N GLU A 166 0.75 7.74 15.91
CA GLU A 166 -0.17 7.93 17.04
C GLU A 166 -1.49 7.20 16.83
N VAL A 167 -2.06 7.30 15.63
CA VAL A 167 -3.39 6.80 15.33
C VAL A 167 -3.48 6.23 13.93
N TYR A 168 -4.47 5.36 13.72
CA TYR A 168 -4.90 5.02 12.37
C TYR A 168 -5.55 6.25 11.71
N LEU A 169 -5.12 6.54 10.48
CA LEU A 169 -5.71 7.56 9.63
C LEU A 169 -7.02 7.07 9.02
N ARG A 170 -7.80 8.01 8.50
CA ARG A 170 -9.08 7.74 7.85
C ARG A 170 -8.92 6.78 6.67
N MET A 171 -10.01 6.10 6.32
CA MET A 171 -10.03 5.23 5.14
C MET A 171 -9.70 6.05 3.88
N PRO A 172 -8.86 5.53 2.97
CA PRO A 172 -8.60 6.16 1.68
C PRO A 172 -9.89 6.26 0.88
N THR A 173 -9.94 7.21 -0.05
CA THR A 173 -11.04 7.36 -0.99
C THR A 173 -10.66 6.81 -2.36
N LEU A 174 -11.63 6.30 -3.10
CA LEU A 174 -11.43 5.96 -4.51
C LEU A 174 -11.10 7.22 -5.31
N GLN A 175 -10.06 7.15 -6.12
CA GLN A 175 -9.57 8.29 -6.93
C GLN A 175 -10.34 8.47 -8.23
N LEU A 176 -10.94 7.39 -8.73
CA LEU A 176 -11.75 7.37 -9.93
C LEU A 176 -13.19 7.05 -9.56
N SER A 177 -14.13 7.59 -10.33
CA SER A 177 -15.51 7.12 -10.30
C SER A 177 -15.61 5.70 -10.86
N GLN A 178 -16.69 5.00 -10.52
CA GLN A 178 -16.99 3.69 -11.07
C GLN A 178 -17.03 3.70 -12.61
N GLN A 179 -17.59 4.74 -13.20
CA GLN A 179 -17.73 4.87 -14.65
C GLN A 179 -16.36 4.99 -15.32
N GLU A 180 -15.47 5.82 -14.78
CA GLU A 180 -14.10 5.96 -15.28
C GLU A 180 -13.30 4.66 -15.16
N MET A 181 -13.45 3.92 -14.05
CA MET A 181 -12.80 2.61 -13.91
C MET A 181 -13.29 1.59 -14.93
N LYS A 182 -14.61 1.56 -15.23
CA LYS A 182 -15.18 0.69 -16.26
C LYS A 182 -14.66 1.04 -17.66
N GLU A 183 -14.67 2.32 -18.01
CA GLU A 183 -14.16 2.79 -19.31
C GLU A 183 -12.68 2.44 -19.50
N LEU A 184 -11.85 2.61 -18.45
CA LEU A 184 -10.44 2.24 -18.49
C LEU A 184 -10.22 0.71 -18.58
N ALA A 185 -11.07 -0.06 -17.91
CA ALA A 185 -11.04 -1.52 -17.97
C ALA A 185 -11.44 -2.05 -19.35
N GLU A 186 -12.44 -1.45 -20.01
CA GLU A 186 -12.86 -1.81 -21.37
C GLU A 186 -11.84 -1.40 -22.45
N ALA A 187 -11.18 -0.25 -22.26
CA ALA A 187 -10.21 0.26 -23.22
C ALA A 187 -8.87 -0.50 -23.23
N THR A 188 -8.56 -1.28 -22.19
CA THR A 188 -7.27 -1.99 -22.05
C THR A 188 -7.53 -3.44 -21.66
N PRO A 189 -7.28 -4.45 -22.52
CA PRO A 189 -7.27 -5.84 -22.05
C PRO A 189 -6.14 -6.01 -21.03
N ARG A 190 -6.46 -6.45 -19.81
CA ARG A 190 -5.48 -6.67 -18.73
C ARG A 190 -5.56 -8.12 -18.22
N PRO A 191 -4.42 -8.78 -17.96
CA PRO A 191 -4.37 -10.19 -17.50
C PRO A 191 -4.88 -10.36 -16.06
N GLU A 192 -4.86 -11.55 -15.47
CA GLU A 192 -4.96 -11.69 -13.99
C GLU A 192 -3.69 -11.13 -13.32
N PRO A 193 -3.75 -10.52 -12.10
CA PRO A 193 -4.79 -10.51 -11.05
C PRO A 193 -5.86 -9.41 -11.15
N TYR A 194 -6.02 -8.77 -12.32
CA TYR A 194 -6.83 -7.57 -12.50
C TYR A 194 -8.35 -7.85 -12.45
N GLU A 195 -8.80 -9.00 -12.99
CA GLU A 195 -10.22 -9.41 -12.93
C GLU A 195 -10.67 -9.72 -11.49
N ALA A 196 -9.78 -10.29 -10.67
CA ALA A 196 -10.06 -10.65 -9.29
C ALA A 196 -10.30 -9.42 -8.41
N ALA A 197 -9.47 -8.38 -8.53
CA ALA A 197 -9.61 -7.14 -7.77
C ALA A 197 -10.90 -6.36 -8.12
N LEU A 198 -11.25 -6.29 -9.41
CA LEU A 198 -12.52 -5.71 -9.87
C LEU A 198 -13.72 -6.49 -9.32
N THR A 199 -13.65 -7.81 -9.35
CA THR A 199 -14.70 -8.69 -8.81
C THR A 199 -14.86 -8.51 -7.30
N ILE A 200 -13.76 -8.44 -6.54
CA ILE A 200 -13.79 -8.21 -5.09
C ILE A 200 -14.40 -6.84 -4.78
N GLY A 201 -13.99 -5.78 -5.49
CA GLY A 201 -14.56 -4.44 -5.31
C GLY A 201 -16.07 -4.39 -5.60
N LEU A 202 -16.53 -5.11 -6.64
CA LEU A 202 -17.96 -5.29 -6.94
C LEU A 202 -18.70 -6.08 -5.84
N CYS A 203 -18.11 -7.16 -5.33
CA CYS A 203 -18.68 -7.99 -4.28
C CYS A 203 -18.79 -7.27 -2.93
N MET A 204 -17.90 -6.31 -2.65
CA MET A 204 -17.89 -5.54 -1.40
C MET A 204 -18.83 -4.33 -1.41
N GLY A 205 -19.60 -4.11 -2.47
CA GLY A 205 -20.54 -2.98 -2.55
C GLY A 205 -19.85 -1.61 -2.55
N LEU A 206 -18.56 -1.56 -2.85
CA LEU A 206 -17.79 -0.30 -3.03
C LEU A 206 -18.27 0.50 -4.24
N PHE A 207 -19.05 -0.15 -5.09
CA PHE A 207 -19.76 0.43 -6.20
C PHE A 207 -21.24 0.33 -5.88
N ASP A 208 -21.94 1.47 -5.78
CA ASP A 208 -23.38 1.49 -5.56
C ASP A 208 -24.07 0.55 -6.57
N ILE A 209 -24.76 -0.45 -6.03
CA ILE A 209 -25.65 -1.30 -6.81
C ILE A 209 -26.85 -0.43 -7.18
N ALA A 210 -26.78 0.17 -8.36
CA ALA A 210 -27.97 0.41 -9.15
C ALA A 210 -27.84 -0.40 -10.45
N PRO A 211 -28.52 -1.55 -10.59
CA PRO A 211 -28.80 -2.05 -11.92
C PRO A 211 -29.85 -1.10 -12.50
N ARG A 212 -29.43 -0.12 -13.29
CA ARG A 212 -30.33 0.51 -14.26
C ARG A 212 -30.01 -0.03 -15.63
N PHE A 213 -30.35 -1.30 -15.83
CA PHE A 213 -30.56 -1.79 -17.18
C PHE A 213 -31.89 -1.24 -17.68
N SER A 214 -31.75 -0.41 -18.71
CA SER A 214 -32.66 -0.12 -19.81
C SER A 214 -34.02 0.50 -19.50
N ASN A 215 -34.10 1.78 -19.90
CA ASN A 215 -35.25 2.31 -20.63
C ASN A 215 -35.81 1.25 -21.61
N LEU A 216 -36.98 0.71 -21.31
CA LEU A 216 -37.91 0.29 -22.36
C LEU A 216 -38.58 1.57 -22.87
N THR A 217 -37.93 2.25 -23.81
CA THR A 217 -38.63 3.14 -24.72
C THR A 217 -39.19 2.33 -25.88
N SER A 218 -40.50 2.20 -25.92
CA SER A 218 -41.31 2.23 -27.15
C SER A 218 -42.78 2.42 -26.73
N ASN A 219 -43.55 3.38 -27.20
CA ASN A 219 -43.33 4.55 -28.05
C ASN A 219 -44.53 5.48 -27.77
N PRO A 220 -44.47 6.77 -28.12
CA PRO A 220 -45.66 7.61 -28.22
C PRO A 220 -46.43 7.23 -29.49
N GLU A 221 -47.76 7.31 -29.45
CA GLU A 221 -48.62 7.95 -30.46
C GLU A 221 -50.09 7.55 -30.29
N THR A 222 -50.92 8.60 -30.18
CA THR A 222 -52.35 8.75 -30.52
C THR A 222 -53.39 7.79 -29.94
#